data_AF-A0A1G1KNV4-F1
#
_entry.id   AF-A0A1G1KNV4-F1
#
_cell.length_a   1.000
_cell.length_b   1.000
_cell.length_c   1.000
_cell.angle_alpha   90.00
_cell.angle_beta   90.00
_cell.angle_gamma   90.00
#
_symmetry.space_group_name_H-M   'P 1'
#
loop_
_entity.id
_entity.type
_entity.pdbx_description
1 polymer ?
#
loop_
_entity_poly.entity_id
_entity_poly.type
_entity_poly.pdbx_seq_one_letter_code
_entity_poly.pdbx_strand_id
1 'polypeptide(L)' 'MIAALKKNEEVVTTGGIHGTIVNVKEATVTLKVDDNVKIDVEKNCIARIKHKTSG' A
#
# COMPACT_ATOMS: atom_id res chain seq x y z
N MET A 1 1.32 15.12 6.98
CA MET A 1 1.54 14.72 5.58
C MET A 1 1.04 13.29 5.42
N ILE A 2 -0.22 13.10 5.02
CA ILE A 2 -0.74 11.78 4.64
C ILE A 2 -0.21 11.53 3.23
N ALA A 3 0.76 10.63 3.10
CA ALA A 3 1.29 10.25 1.81
C ALA A 3 0.13 9.89 0.87
N ALA A 4 0.08 10.52 -0.29
CA ALA A 4 -0.99 10.33 -1.26
C ALA A 4 -0.89 8.90 -1.84
N LEU A 5 -1.50 7.93 -1.16
CA LEU A 5 -1.58 6.55 -1.63
C LEU A 5 -2.34 6.52 -2.95
N LYS A 6 -1.65 6.15 -4.03
CA LYS A 6 -2.26 6.01 -5.37
C LYS A 6 -2.43 4.52 -5.70
N LYS A 7 -3.41 4.24 -6.56
CA LYS A 7 -3.55 2.91 -7.19
C LYS A 7 -2.28 2.61 -8.01
N ASN A 8 -1.83 1.35 -7.96
CA ASN A 8 -0.61 0.81 -8.55
C ASN A 8 0.71 1.22 -7.89
N GLU A 9 0.69 1.77 -6.67
CA GLU A 9 1.93 1.99 -5.92
C GLU A 9 2.32 0.76 -5.10
N GLU A 10 3.61 0.46 -5.08
CA GLU A 10 4.19 -0.50 -4.15
C GLU A 10 4.35 0.16 -2.78
N VAL A 11 3.88 -0.52 -1.74
CA VAL A 11 3.97 -0.05 -0.36
C VAL A 11 4.45 -1.16 0.55
N VAL A 12 4.96 -0.76 1.71
CA VAL A 12 5.34 -1.65 2.79
C VAL A 12 4.52 -1.28 4.01
N THR A 13 3.79 -2.26 4.54
CA THR A 13 3.03 -2.10 5.78
C THR A 13 3.97 -2.13 6.98
N THR A 14 3.48 -1.70 8.15
CA THR A 14 4.25 -1.72 9.41
C THR A 14 4.71 -3.12 9.82
N GLY A 15 4.06 -4.17 9.31
CA GLY A 15 4.47 -5.57 9.53
C GLY A 15 5.57 -6.07 8.57
N GLY A 16 6.12 -5.21 7.70
CA GLY A 16 7.09 -5.61 6.68
C GLY A 16 6.46 -6.30 5.46
N ILE A 17 5.14 -6.21 5.29
CA ILE A 17 4.46 -6.82 4.14
C ILE A 17 4.63 -5.90 2.94
N HIS A 18 5.21 -6.46 1.88
CA HIS A 18 5.34 -5.80 0.59
C HIS A 18 4.11 -6.12 -0.26
N GLY A 19 3.45 -5.09 -0.79
CA GLY A 19 2.31 -5.29 -1.67
C GLY A 19 2.03 -4.06 -2.51
N THR A 20 1.16 -4.24 -3.50
CA THR A 20 0.78 -3.19 -4.44
C THR A 20 -0.65 -2.75 -4.17
N ILE A 21 -0.88 -1.45 -4.08
CA ILE A 21 -2.22 -0.89 -3.85
C ILE A 21 -3.05 -1.10 -5.10
N VAL A 22 -4.11 -1.89 -4.99
CA VAL A 22 -5.09 -2.10 -6.07
C VAL A 22 -6.34 -1.27 -5.86
N ASN A 23 -6.65 -0.93 -4.61
CA ASN A 23 -7.79 -0.08 -4.29
C ASN A 23 -7.53 0.81 -3.08
N VAL A 24 -8.10 2.02 -3.11
CA VAL A 24 -8.01 2.99 -2.02
C VAL A 24 -9.43 3.36 -1.62
N LYS A 25 -9.79 3.14 -0.36
CA LYS A 25 -11.07 3.57 0.24
C LYS A 25 -10.83 4.77 1.15
N GLU A 26 -11.83 5.23 1.88
CA GLU A 26 -11.69 6.37 2.83
C GLU A 26 -10.91 6.02 4.10
N ALA A 27 -11.10 4.83 4.67
CA ALA A 27 -10.39 4.40 5.89
C ALA A 27 -9.30 3.34 5.62
N THR A 28 -9.53 2.46 4.64
CA THR A 28 -8.64 1.34 4.30
C THR A 28 -8.09 1.43 2.88
N VAL A 29 -7.08 0.63 2.60
CA VAL A 29 -6.52 0.38 1.27
C VAL A 29 -6.45 -1.12 1.02
N THR A 30 -6.80 -1.56 -0.17
CA THR A 30 -6.63 -2.94 -0.59
C THR A 30 -5.26 -3.08 -1.24
N LEU A 31 -4.39 -3.85 -0.60
CA LEU A 31 -3.10 -4.26 -1.14
C LEU A 31 -3.22 -5.66 -1.74
N LYS A 32 -2.63 -5.86 -2.91
CA LYS A 32 -2.37 -7.17 -3.48
C LYS A 32 -0.94 -7.56 -3.11
N VAL A 33 -0.80 -8.67 -2.38
CA VAL A 33 0.51 -9.21 -1.96
C VAL A 33 0.93 -10.36 -2.88
N ASP A 34 -0.04 -11.09 -3.41
CA ASP A 34 0.16 -12.22 -4.32
C ASP A 34 -0.98 -12.27 -5.35
N ASP A 35 -0.92 -13.15 -6.36
CA ASP A 35 -1.90 -13.18 -7.44
C ASP A 35 -3.33 -13.45 -6.96
N ASN A 36 -3.47 -14.26 -5.92
CA ASN A 36 -4.76 -14.59 -5.30
C ASN A 36 -4.94 -13.99 -3.89
N VAL A 37 -3.99 -13.18 -3.41
CA VAL A 37 -4.01 -12.64 -2.04
C VAL A 37 -4.16 -11.13 -2.06
N LYS A 38 -5.34 -10.67 -1.63
CA LYS A 38 -5.67 -9.26 -1.42
C LYS A 38 -6.00 -9.06 0.05
N ILE A 39 -5.44 -8.02 0.64
CA ILE A 39 -5.59 -7.69 2.05
C ILE A 39 -6.04 -6.24 2.14
N ASP A 40 -7.14 -5.99 2.86
CA ASP A 40 -7.52 -4.64 3.25
C ASP A 40 -6.73 -4.26 4.50
N VAL A 41 -5.96 -3.19 4.41
CA VAL A 41 -5.12 -2.67 5.48
C VAL A 41 -5.53 -1.23 5.74
N GLU A 42 -5.55 -0.82 7.00
CA GLU A 42 -5.78 0.58 7.34
C GLU A 42 -4.68 1.47 6.80
N LYS A 43 -5.05 2.67 6.35
CA LYS A 43 -4.10 3.68 5.87
C LYS A 43 -3.02 4.01 6.89
N ASN A 44 -3.40 3.99 8.17
CA ASN A 44 -2.50 4.24 9.30
C ASN A 44 -1.42 3.16 9.46
N CYS A 45 -1.62 1.96 8.91
CA CYS A 45 -0.70 0.83 8.99
C CYS A 45 0.26 0.75 7.80
N ILE A 46 0.30 1.77 6.94
CA ILE A 46 1.27 1.88 5.85
C ILE A 46 2.52 2.60 6.38
N ALA A 47 3.63 1.86 6.49
CA ALA A 47 4.87 2.39 7.05
C ALA A 47 5.64 3.22 6.02
N ARG A 48 5.71 2.76 4.76
CA ARG A 48 6.36 3.49 3.68
C ARG A 48 5.81 3.12 2.32
N ILE A 49 5.80 4.09 1.42
CA ILE A 49 5.60 3.85 0.00
C ILE A 49 6.97 3.53 -0.59
N LYS A 50 7.10 2.42 -1.33
CA LYS A 50 8.25 2.19 -2.22
C LYS A 50 8.06 3.10 -3.43
N HIS A 51 8.27 4.40 -3.23
CA HIS A 51 8.40 5.29 -4.36
C HIS A 51 9.67 4.86 -5.11
N LYS A 52 9.54 4.55 -6.40
CA LYS A 52 10.69 4.34 -7.27
C LYS A 52 11.32 5.71 -7.49
N THR A 53 12.16 6.15 -6.55
CA THR A 53 13.06 7.28 -6.77
C THR A 53 14.03 6.87 -7.86
N SER A 54 13.64 7.13 -9.10
CA SER A 54 14.59 7.39 -10.17
C SER A 54 15.17 8.78 -9.88
N GLY A 55 16.40 8.81 -9.39
CA GLY A 55 17.15 10.02 -9.06
C GLY A 55 18.42 9.65 -8.32
#